data_AF-A0A847GB08-F1
#
_entry.id   AF-A0A847GB08-F1
#
_cell.length_a   1.000
_cell.length_b   1.000
_cell.length_c   1.000
_cell.angle_alpha   90.00
_cell.angle_beta   90.00
_cell.angle_gamma   90.00
#
_symmetry.space_group_name_H-M   'P 1'
#
loop_
_entity.id
_entity.type
_entity.pdbx_description
1 polymer ?
#
loop_
_entity_poly.entity_id
_entity_poly.type
_entity_poly.pdbx_seq_one_letter_code
_entity_poly.pdbx_strand_id
1 'polypeptide(L)'
;PGGCLGGGGQPIPTSPEIREKRARAIYAEDVRSEVRKSHENPAVLELYKNFLTDGPCGKTSHKLLHTHYTPRGKYIRFLRVQQD
;
A
#
# COMPACT_ATOMS: atom_id res chain seq x y z
N PRO A 1 -16.68 -1.69 5.36
CA PRO A 1 -15.61 -1.60 4.33
C PRO A 1 -14.36 -2.38 4.80
N GLY A 2 -13.80 -3.31 4.00
CA GLY A 2 -12.74 -4.22 4.48
C GLY A 2 -11.46 -4.23 3.67
N GLY A 3 -11.05 -3.04 3.22
CA GLY A 3 -9.79 -2.85 2.51
C GLY A 3 -9.55 -3.87 1.40
N CYS A 4 -8.28 -4.22 1.21
CA CYS A 4 -7.84 -5.14 0.16
C CYS A 4 -8.45 -6.56 0.28
N LEU A 5 -8.84 -6.98 1.50
CA LEU A 5 -9.41 -8.31 1.77
C LEU A 5 -10.75 -8.54 1.09
N GLY A 6 -11.43 -7.45 0.68
CA GLY A 6 -12.65 -7.49 -0.10
C GLY A 6 -12.55 -6.80 -1.46
N GLY A 7 -11.34 -6.63 -2.00
CA GLY A 7 -11.14 -6.02 -3.32
C GLY A 7 -11.84 -6.81 -4.43
N GLY A 8 -12.17 -6.12 -5.54
CA GLY A 8 -12.98 -6.68 -6.63
C GLY A 8 -12.37 -7.91 -7.34
N GLY A 9 -11.08 -8.18 -7.16
CA GLY A 9 -10.40 -9.36 -7.68
C GLY A 9 -10.36 -10.57 -6.73
N GLN A 10 -10.99 -10.49 -5.55
CA GLN A 10 -11.02 -11.60 -4.59
C GLN A 10 -12.04 -12.67 -4.98
N PRO A 11 -11.84 -13.96 -4.60
CA PRO A 11 -12.79 -15.03 -4.87
C PRO A 11 -14.21 -14.74 -4.35
N ILE A 12 -15.22 -15.13 -5.14
CA ILE A 12 -16.65 -14.97 -4.83
C ILE A 12 -17.21 -16.30 -4.26
N PRO A 13 -17.99 -16.28 -3.16
CA PRO A 13 -18.50 -15.11 -2.46
C PRO A 13 -17.44 -14.46 -1.56
N THR A 14 -17.53 -13.14 -1.38
CA THR A 14 -16.77 -12.40 -0.37
C THR A 14 -17.75 -11.82 0.65
N SER A 15 -18.12 -12.65 1.63
CA SER A 15 -18.96 -12.26 2.77
C SER A 15 -18.14 -11.57 3.87
N PRO A 16 -18.79 -10.86 4.82
CA PRO A 16 -18.11 -10.34 6.02
C PRO A 16 -17.33 -11.42 6.78
N GLU A 17 -17.93 -12.60 6.97
CA GLU A 17 -17.31 -13.74 7.66
C GLU A 17 -16.04 -14.24 6.94
N ILE A 18 -16.08 -14.32 5.60
CA ILE A 18 -14.91 -14.70 4.79
C ILE A 18 -13.79 -13.67 4.96
N ARG A 19 -14.12 -12.38 5.01
CA ARG A 19 -13.14 -11.31 5.24
C ARG A 19 -12.53 -11.37 6.63
N GLU A 20 -13.31 -11.71 7.66
CA GLU A 20 -12.78 -11.94 9.00
C GLU A 20 -11.83 -13.14 9.05
N LYS A 21 -12.18 -14.25 8.38
CA LYS A 21 -11.29 -15.41 8.24
C LYS A 21 -9.97 -15.03 7.57
N ARG A 22 -10.01 -14.25 6.47
CA ARG A 22 -8.81 -13.74 5.79
C ARG A 22 -7.97 -12.84 6.71
N ALA A 23 -8.61 -11.92 7.44
CA ALA A 23 -7.91 -11.05 8.38
C ALA A 23 -7.24 -11.85 9.50
N ARG A 24 -7.95 -12.80 10.12
CA ARG A 24 -7.39 -13.66 11.19
C ARG A 24 -6.17 -14.43 10.72
N ALA A 25 -6.21 -15.00 9.53
CA ALA A 25 -5.08 -15.72 8.96
C ALA A 25 -3.85 -14.80 8.81
N ILE A 26 -4.02 -13.61 8.22
CA ILE A 26 -2.93 -12.65 8.02
C ILE A 26 -2.30 -12.19 9.35
N TYR A 27 -3.14 -11.84 10.34
CA TYR A 27 -2.63 -11.39 11.64
C TYR A 27 -1.98 -12.54 12.43
N ALA A 28 -2.44 -13.77 12.26
CA ALA A 28 -1.80 -14.93 12.87
C ALA A 28 -0.38 -15.15 12.31
N GLU A 29 -0.16 -14.93 11.01
CA GLU A 29 1.20 -14.95 10.43
C GLU A 29 2.05 -13.79 10.95
N ASP A 30 1.53 -12.56 10.98
CA ASP A 30 2.26 -11.36 11.44
C ASP A 30 2.80 -11.51 12.88
N VAL A 31 1.96 -12.03 13.79
CA VAL A 31 2.35 -12.24 15.20
C VAL A 31 3.47 -13.26 15.36
N ARG A 32 3.61 -14.21 14.41
CA ARG A 32 4.68 -15.22 14.44
C ARG A 32 5.97 -14.77 13.75
N SER A 33 5.98 -13.59 13.12
CA SER A 33 7.20 -13.07 12.47
C SER A 33 8.28 -12.76 13.51
N GLU A 34 9.50 -13.25 13.26
CA GLU A 34 10.67 -12.95 14.09
C GLU A 34 11.04 -11.46 14.05
N VAL A 35 10.83 -10.82 12.89
CA VAL A 35 11.04 -9.39 12.71
C VAL A 35 9.72 -8.74 12.30
N ARG A 36 9.13 -7.97 13.21
CA ARG A 36 7.80 -7.35 12.99
C ARG A 36 7.87 -5.85 12.67
N LYS A 37 8.94 -5.16 13.06
CA LYS A 37 9.09 -3.72 12.79
C LYS A 37 9.97 -3.51 11.57
N SER A 38 9.50 -2.72 10.61
CA SER A 38 10.22 -2.50 9.35
C SER A 38 11.63 -1.93 9.53
N HIS A 39 11.86 -1.11 10.56
CA HIS A 39 13.19 -0.55 10.86
C HIS A 39 14.14 -1.53 11.56
N GLU A 40 13.66 -2.70 11.98
CA GLU A 40 14.48 -3.81 12.50
C GLU A 40 14.82 -4.83 11.39
N ASN A 41 14.26 -4.68 10.18
CA ASN A 41 14.47 -5.62 9.07
C ASN A 41 15.90 -5.49 8.49
N PRO A 42 16.70 -6.58 8.48
CA PRO A 42 18.07 -6.55 7.96
C PRO A 42 18.19 -6.06 6.52
N ALA A 43 17.28 -6.45 5.63
CA ALA A 43 17.30 -6.03 4.24
C ALA A 43 16.97 -4.54 4.08
N VAL A 44 16.08 -3.99 4.93
CA VAL A 44 15.78 -2.56 4.96
C VAL A 44 16.99 -1.78 5.49
N LEU A 45 17.61 -2.26 6.56
CA LEU A 45 18.83 -1.65 7.10
C LEU A 45 19.96 -1.63 6.07
N GLU A 46 20.17 -2.74 5.34
CA GLU A 46 21.17 -2.81 4.28
C GLU A 46 20.86 -1.83 3.13
N LEU A 47 19.60 -1.76 2.70
CA LEU A 47 19.15 -0.83 1.66
C LEU A 47 19.47 0.62 2.04
N TYR A 48 19.16 1.03 3.26
CA TYR A 48 19.43 2.39 3.74
C TYR A 48 20.90 2.64 4.05
N LYS A 49 21.67 1.61 4.43
CA LYS A 49 23.11 1.71 4.66
C LYS A 49 23.90 1.87 3.36
N ASN A 50 23.52 1.15 2.31
CA ASN A 50 24.36 1.00 1.12
C ASN A 50 23.84 1.78 -0.10
N PHE A 51 22.54 2.10 -0.17
CA PHE A 51 21.92 2.70 -1.36
C PHE A 51 21.13 3.97 -1.05
N LEU A 52 20.21 3.94 -0.10
CA LEU A 52 19.41 5.12 0.32
C LEU A 52 20.11 5.88 1.46
N THR A 53 21.39 6.20 1.27
CA THR A 53 22.29 6.70 2.33
C THR A 53 21.89 8.03 2.94
N ASP A 54 21.11 8.85 2.22
CA ASP A 54 20.52 10.10 2.74
C ASP A 54 19.46 9.87 3.83
N GLY A 55 19.09 8.61 4.07
CA GLY A 55 18.09 8.21 5.06
C GLY A 55 16.64 8.37 4.57
N PRO A 56 15.67 8.02 5.44
CA PRO A 56 14.25 8.25 5.20
C PRO A 56 13.98 9.73 4.91
N CYS A 57 13.11 10.01 3.95
CA CYS A 57 12.81 11.37 3.48
C CYS A 57 14.01 12.15 2.90
N GLY A 58 15.20 11.55 2.76
CA GLY A 58 16.36 12.14 2.10
C GLY A 58 16.16 12.30 0.59
N LYS A 59 17.07 13.00 -0.10
CA LYS A 59 16.92 13.36 -1.53
C LYS A 59 16.67 12.15 -2.42
N THR A 60 17.48 11.09 -2.27
CA THR A 60 17.34 9.86 -3.06
C THR A 60 16.06 9.12 -2.72
N SER A 61 15.71 8.99 -1.44
CA SER A 61 14.45 8.40 -0.98
C SER A 61 13.23 9.16 -1.51
N HIS A 62 13.25 10.49 -1.49
CA HIS A 62 12.17 11.32 -2.00
C HIS A 62 11.98 11.13 -3.51
N LYS A 63 13.08 11.09 -4.27
CA LYS A 63 13.04 10.86 -5.72
C LYS A 63 12.46 9.50 -6.09
N LEU A 64 12.76 8.44 -5.32
CA LEU A 64 12.41 7.07 -5.70
C LEU A 64 11.11 6.56 -5.06
N LEU A 65 10.81 6.97 -3.83
CA LEU A 65 9.76 6.36 -3.00
C LEU A 65 8.61 7.31 -2.69
N HIS A 66 8.76 8.61 -2.94
CA HIS A 66 7.69 9.58 -2.74
C HIS A 66 7.00 9.92 -4.07
N THR A 67 5.78 10.43 -3.99
CA THR A 67 4.98 10.83 -5.15
C THR A 67 4.22 12.12 -4.83
N HIS A 68 3.64 12.71 -5.88
CA HIS A 68 2.81 13.91 -5.77
C HIS A 68 1.45 13.65 -6.40
N TYR A 69 0.43 14.34 -5.87
CA TYR A 69 -0.92 14.29 -6.41
C TYR A 69 -1.23 15.57 -7.17
N THR A 70 -1.80 15.42 -8.36
CA THR A 70 -2.38 16.54 -9.10
C THR A 70 -3.88 16.58 -8.85
N PRO A 71 -4.48 17.71 -8.45
CA PRO A 71 -5.93 17.82 -8.33
C PRO A 71 -6.62 17.54 -9.67
N ARG A 72 -7.45 16.50 -9.72
CA ARG A 72 -8.21 16.12 -10.95
C ARG A 72 -9.70 16.41 -10.87
N GLY A 73 -10.19 16.88 -9.73
CA GLY A 73 -11.62 17.05 -9.47
C GLY A 73 -12.34 15.71 -9.33
N LYS A 74 -13.66 15.77 -9.11
CA LYS A 74 -14.51 14.58 -8.93
C LYS A 74 -14.86 13.88 -10.26
N TYR A 75 -14.79 14.62 -11.36
CA TYR A 75 -15.17 14.16 -12.69
C TYR A 75 -14.01 14.31 -13.65
N ILE A 76 -13.74 13.27 -14.46
CA ILE A 76 -12.76 13.35 -15.54
C ILE A 76 -13.32 14.31 -16.59
N ARG A 77 -12.59 15.41 -16.85
CA ARG A 77 -13.03 16.54 -17.69
C ARG A 77 -13.12 16.25 -19.20
N PHE A 78 -13.30 14.99 -19.61
CA PHE A 78 -13.37 14.53 -21.00
C PHE A 78 -14.79 14.27 -21.52
N LEU A 79 -15.83 14.62 -20.76
CA LEU A 79 -17.24 14.47 -21.20
C LEU A 79 -17.95 15.81 -21.43
N ARG A 80 -17.23 16.85 -21.87
CA ARG A 80 -17.84 18.07 -22.44
C ARG A 80 -17.32 18.31 -23.85
N VAL A 81 -17.61 17.37 -24.74
CA VAL A 81 -17.67 17.65 -26.18
C VAL A 81 -19.09 17.27 -26.57
N GLN A 82 -19.85 18.28 -27.03
CA GLN A 82 -21.20 18.20 -27.61
C GLN A 82 -22.36 18.01 -26.61
N GLN A 83 -22.93 19.13 -26.17
CA GLN A 83 -24.37 19.39 -26.19
C GLN A 83 -24.56 20.90 -26.07
N ASP A 84 -24.82 21.52 -27.22
CA ASP A 84 -25.53 22.78 -27.52
C ASP A 84 -25.57 23.90 -26.47
#